data_AF-A0A968VYE2-F1
#
_entry.id   AF-A0A968VYE2-F1
#
_cell.length_a   1.000
_cell.length_b   1.000
_cell.length_c   1.000
_cell.angle_alpha   90.00
_cell.angle_beta   90.00
_cell.angle_gamma   90.00
#
_symmetry.space_group_name_H-M   'P 1'
#
loop_
_entity.id
_entity.type
_entity.pdbx_description
1 polymer ?
#
loop_
_entity_poly.entity_id
_entity_poly.type
_entity_poly.pdbx_seq_one_letter_code
_entity_poly.pdbx_strand_id
1 'polypeptide(L)'
;MAYDLEGLAIFYGKQPNTGYLIASSQGNFTYAIFDRMPPNNYIGSFELADSAGIDGVQETDGLDVLNHNLGPDFPHGIFIAQDGFNYHGDSLKAQNFKLVKWQDIARAFEPALSVE
;
A
#
# COMPACT_ATOMS: atom_id res chain seq x y z
N MET A 1 -1.63 1.98 -14.34
CA MET A 1 -2.28 0.70 -14.01
C MET A 1 -2.10 -0.26 -15.16
N ALA A 2 -1.91 -1.53 -14.84
CA ALA A 2 -1.78 -2.65 -15.76
C ALA A 2 -2.66 -3.80 -15.23
N TYR A 3 -3.31 -4.54 -16.13
CA TYR A 3 -4.13 -5.69 -15.72
C TYR A 3 -3.24 -6.81 -15.15
N ASP A 4 -3.67 -7.51 -14.11
CA ASP A 4 -4.98 -7.42 -13.48
C ASP A 4 -5.12 -6.32 -12.40
N LEU A 5 -6.36 -5.83 -12.20
CA LEU A 5 -6.71 -4.98 -11.07
C LEU A 5 -7.30 -5.86 -9.97
N GLU A 6 -6.62 -5.95 -8.85
CA GLU A 6 -6.94 -6.90 -7.80
C GLU A 6 -7.48 -6.18 -6.56
N GLY A 7 -6.89 -6.42 -5.38
CA GLY A 7 -7.35 -5.92 -4.10
C GLY A 7 -7.54 -4.40 -4.06
N LEU A 8 -8.63 -4.00 -3.41
CA LEU A 8 -9.00 -2.61 -3.17
C LEU A 8 -9.12 -2.37 -1.67
N ALA A 9 -8.62 -1.23 -1.20
CA ALA A 9 -8.86 -0.77 0.17
C ALA A 9 -9.14 0.73 0.21
N ILE A 10 -9.81 1.16 1.29
CA ILE A 10 -10.15 2.56 1.51
C ILE A 10 -9.43 3.05 2.76
N PHE A 11 -8.59 4.05 2.59
CA PHE A 11 -8.07 4.87 3.67
C PHE A 11 -9.10 5.94 4.04
N TYR A 12 -9.46 6.03 5.32
CA TYR A 12 -10.43 7.02 5.81
C TYR A 12 -9.70 8.17 6.50
N GLY A 13 -9.55 9.31 5.85
CA GLY A 13 -8.92 10.48 6.47
C GLY A 13 -9.73 11.01 7.66
N LYS A 14 -9.06 11.68 8.60
CA LYS A 14 -9.63 12.20 9.85
C LYS A 14 -10.72 13.23 9.62
N GLN A 15 -10.61 14.03 8.56
CA GLN A 15 -11.65 14.98 8.18
C GLN A 15 -12.77 14.26 7.41
N PRO A 16 -14.04 14.62 7.64
CA PRO A 16 -15.14 14.11 6.83
C PRO A 16 -14.84 14.29 5.35
N ASN A 17 -15.22 13.28 4.54
CA ASN A 17 -15.01 13.33 3.09
C ASN A 17 -13.55 13.49 2.64
N THR A 18 -12.59 12.92 3.39
CA THR A 18 -11.18 12.83 2.96
C THR A 18 -10.67 11.39 3.04
N GLY A 19 -9.57 11.12 2.34
CA GLY A 19 -8.92 9.82 2.32
C GLY A 19 -8.68 9.31 0.91
N TYR A 20 -8.36 8.02 0.79
CA TYR A 20 -7.85 7.44 -0.44
C TYR A 20 -8.53 6.12 -0.79
N LEU A 21 -8.69 5.87 -2.09
CA LEU A 21 -8.90 4.53 -2.63
C LEU A 21 -7.53 4.02 -3.11
N ILE A 22 -7.16 2.83 -2.67
CA ILE A 22 -5.90 2.17 -3.05
C ILE A 22 -6.25 0.90 -3.82
N ALA A 23 -5.62 0.71 -4.98
CA ALA A 23 -5.84 -0.43 -5.84
C ALA A 23 -4.53 -1.15 -6.17
N SER A 24 -4.52 -2.48 -6.05
CA SER A 24 -3.45 -3.32 -6.56
C SER A 24 -3.51 -3.35 -8.09
N SER A 25 -2.44 -2.86 -8.73
CA SER A 25 -2.21 -2.97 -10.17
C SER A 25 -1.20 -4.11 -10.36
N GLN A 26 -1.72 -5.33 -10.35
CA GLN A 26 -0.93 -6.56 -10.22
C GLN A 26 0.07 -6.71 -11.38
N GLY A 27 -0.37 -6.44 -12.61
CA GLY A 27 0.46 -6.65 -13.81
C GLY A 27 1.72 -5.79 -13.93
N ASN A 28 1.92 -4.82 -13.04
CA ASN A 28 3.17 -4.07 -12.94
C ASN A 28 3.65 -3.89 -11.50
N PHE A 29 3.13 -4.65 -10.54
CA PHE A 29 3.56 -4.67 -9.13
C PHE A 29 3.48 -3.30 -8.43
N THR A 30 2.49 -2.48 -8.81
CA THR A 30 2.29 -1.16 -8.21
C THR A 30 0.94 -1.04 -7.52
N TYR A 31 0.83 -0.05 -6.65
CA TYR A 31 -0.40 0.32 -5.95
C TYR A 31 -0.81 1.71 -6.37
N ALA A 32 -1.93 1.83 -7.07
CA ALA A 32 -2.48 3.10 -7.51
C ALA A 32 -3.31 3.75 -6.39
N ILE A 33 -3.10 5.04 -6.15
CA ILE A 33 -3.82 5.83 -5.16
C ILE A 33 -4.71 6.84 -5.88
N PHE A 34 -5.96 6.90 -5.45
CA PHE A 34 -6.97 7.85 -5.90
C PHE A 34 -7.56 8.60 -4.72
N ASP A 35 -8.11 9.78 -4.96
CA ASP A 35 -8.99 10.45 -4.00
C ASP A 35 -10.16 9.53 -3.63
N ARG A 36 -10.53 9.46 -2.35
CA ARG A 36 -11.74 8.73 -1.93
C ARG A 36 -13.02 9.40 -2.42
N MET A 37 -13.00 10.73 -2.55
CA MET A 37 -14.18 11.49 -2.95
C MET A 37 -14.31 11.59 -4.46
N PRO A 38 -15.55 11.66 -5.00
CA PRO A 38 -15.77 11.93 -6.40
C PRO A 38 -15.04 13.20 -6.86
N PRO A 39 -14.43 13.19 -8.05
CA PRO A 39 -14.53 12.14 -9.08
C PRO A 39 -13.48 11.02 -8.96
N ASN A 40 -12.87 10.81 -7.79
CA ASN A 40 -11.84 9.80 -7.52
C ASN A 40 -10.60 9.99 -8.40
N ASN A 41 -10.06 11.22 -8.40
CA ASN A 41 -8.89 11.54 -9.21
C ASN A 41 -7.69 10.66 -8.84
N TYR A 42 -6.93 10.26 -9.85
CA TYR A 42 -5.65 9.61 -9.63
C TYR A 42 -4.65 10.59 -9.01
N ILE A 43 -3.98 10.15 -7.94
CA ILE A 43 -2.97 10.93 -7.22
C ILE A 43 -1.57 10.50 -7.65
N GLY A 44 -1.34 9.19 -7.70
CA GLY A 44 -0.04 8.60 -8.03
C GLY A 44 -0.02 7.11 -7.76
N SER A 45 1.12 6.46 -7.98
CA SER A 45 1.31 5.05 -7.68
C SER A 45 2.65 4.86 -6.98
N PHE A 46 2.75 3.80 -6.17
CA PHE A 46 3.98 3.40 -5.52
C PHE A 46 4.23 1.91 -5.69
N GLU A 47 5.47 1.47 -5.48
CA GLU A 47 5.87 0.07 -5.39
C GLU A 47 6.47 -0.20 -4.01
N LEU A 48 6.50 -1.47 -3.60
CA LEU A 48 7.20 -1.90 -2.38
C LEU A 48 8.48 -2.61 -2.79
N ALA A 49 9.61 -1.92 -2.66
CA ALA A 49 10.93 -2.45 -2.97
C ALA A 49 11.59 -3.12 -1.75
N ASP A 50 12.64 -3.90 -2.00
CA ASP A 50 13.47 -4.53 -0.97
C ASP A 50 13.96 -3.50 0.06
N SER A 51 13.84 -3.85 1.34
CA SER A 51 14.27 -2.99 2.44
C SER A 51 14.64 -3.78 3.69
N ALA A 52 15.76 -3.42 4.31
CA ALA A 52 16.20 -3.97 5.60
C ALA A 52 16.22 -5.52 5.68
N GLY A 53 16.52 -6.19 4.56
CA GLY A 53 16.56 -7.65 4.48
C GLY A 53 15.19 -8.32 4.30
N ILE A 54 14.13 -7.53 4.11
CA ILE A 54 12.81 -7.98 3.65
C ILE A 54 12.74 -7.66 2.16
N ASP A 55 12.30 -8.63 1.38
CA ASP A 55 12.02 -8.52 -0.04
C ASP A 55 10.85 -7.58 -0.33
N GLY A 56 10.83 -7.03 -1.55
CA GLY A 56 9.72 -6.26 -2.08
C GLY A 56 8.45 -7.10 -2.27
N VAL A 57 7.46 -6.51 -2.94
CA VAL A 57 6.17 -7.17 -3.15
C VAL A 57 5.85 -7.25 -4.62
N GLN A 58 5.47 -8.44 -5.07
CA GLN A 58 5.11 -8.70 -6.46
C GLN A 58 3.81 -9.52 -6.53
N GLU A 59 3.10 -9.44 -7.67
CA GLU A 59 1.85 -10.18 -7.94
C GLU A 59 0.79 -10.04 -6.83
N THR A 60 0.65 -8.86 -6.20
CA THR A 60 -0.31 -8.70 -5.10
C THR A 60 -1.75 -8.95 -5.54
N ASP A 61 -2.36 -9.96 -4.94
CA ASP A 61 -3.82 -10.17 -4.97
C ASP A 61 -4.50 -9.21 -3.97
N GLY A 62 -4.37 -9.46 -2.66
CA GLY A 62 -5.07 -8.71 -1.61
C GLY A 62 -4.24 -7.62 -0.93
N LEU A 63 -4.88 -6.51 -0.57
CA LEU A 63 -4.32 -5.44 0.25
C LEU A 63 -5.33 -4.89 1.27
N ASP A 64 -4.84 -4.26 2.33
CA ASP A 64 -5.65 -3.51 3.29
C ASP A 64 -4.87 -2.32 3.88
N VAL A 65 -5.59 -1.33 4.43
CA VAL A 65 -4.99 -0.13 5.02
C VAL A 65 -5.76 0.32 6.26
N LEU A 66 -5.01 0.73 7.28
CA LEU A 66 -5.55 1.34 8.50
C LEU A 66 -4.73 2.57 8.86
N ASN A 67 -5.40 3.63 9.31
CA ASN A 67 -4.79 4.91 9.70
C ASN A 67 -4.91 5.21 11.20
N HIS A 68 -4.95 4.15 12.01
CA HIS A 68 -4.99 4.25 13.46
C HIS A 68 -3.66 3.88 14.08
N ASN A 69 -3.37 4.49 15.24
CA ASN A 69 -2.20 4.13 16.02
C ASN A 69 -2.33 2.67 16.50
N LEU A 70 -1.43 1.81 16.00
CA LEU A 70 -1.33 0.40 16.36
C LEU A 70 -0.13 0.11 17.28
N GLY A 71 0.37 1.13 17.98
CA GLY A 71 1.52 1.05 18.87
C GLY A 71 2.78 1.71 18.30
N PRO A 72 3.92 1.58 19.01
CA PRO A 72 5.16 2.30 18.68
C PRO A 72 5.73 1.95 17.30
N ASP A 73 5.46 0.75 16.80
CA ASP A 73 5.95 0.32 15.48
C ASP A 73 5.12 0.91 14.33
N PHE A 74 3.83 1.15 14.56
CA PHE A 74 2.86 1.64 13.56
C PHE A 74 2.02 2.80 14.12
N PRO A 75 2.66 3.94 14.48
CA PRO A 75 1.98 5.04 15.18
C PRO A 75 0.95 5.77 14.32
N HIS A 76 1.11 5.71 12.99
CA HIS A 76 0.20 6.29 11.99
C HIS A 76 -0.48 5.22 11.13
N GLY A 77 -0.60 4.01 11.67
CA GLY A 77 -1.24 2.90 10.99
C GLY A 77 -0.33 2.15 10.02
N ILE A 78 -0.97 1.33 9.21
CA ILE A 78 -0.35 0.23 8.48
C ILE A 78 -0.98 0.05 7.11
N PHE A 79 -0.16 -0.26 6.12
CA PHE A 79 -0.55 -0.81 4.84
C PHE A 79 -0.08 -2.26 4.77
N ILE A 80 -0.96 -3.16 4.36
CA ILE A 80 -0.68 -4.59 4.26
C ILE A 80 -0.92 -5.01 2.82
N ALA A 81 0.04 -5.69 2.22
CA ALA A 81 -0.08 -6.25 0.88
C ALA A 81 0.38 -7.71 0.88
N GLN A 82 -0.38 -8.58 0.20
CA GLN A 82 0.06 -9.93 -0.09
C GLN A 82 1.21 -9.89 -1.10
N ASP A 83 2.16 -10.80 -0.91
CA ASP A 83 3.30 -10.99 -1.80
C ASP A 83 3.26 -12.37 -2.46
N GLY A 84 3.08 -12.34 -3.77
CA GLY A 84 3.00 -13.51 -4.62
C GLY A 84 4.35 -14.21 -4.83
N PHE A 85 5.47 -13.48 -4.65
CA PHE A 85 6.83 -13.98 -4.83
C PHE A 85 7.71 -13.66 -3.62
N ASN A 86 7.41 -14.30 -2.49
CA ASN A 86 8.15 -14.10 -1.25
C ASN A 86 9.54 -14.78 -1.28
N TYR A 87 10.59 -13.98 -1.23
CA TYR A 87 11.99 -14.42 -1.22
C TYR A 87 12.65 -14.21 0.15
N HIS A 88 13.49 -15.17 0.53
CA HIS A 88 14.47 -14.98 1.61
C HIS A 88 15.87 -15.21 1.02
N GLY A 89 16.55 -14.10 0.70
CA GLY A 89 17.72 -14.13 -0.19
C GLY A 89 17.30 -14.67 -1.57
N ASP A 90 18.09 -15.58 -2.14
CA ASP A 90 17.77 -16.17 -3.45
C ASP A 90 16.74 -17.32 -3.38
N SER A 91 16.19 -17.62 -2.20
CA SER A 91 15.27 -18.75 -2.02
C SER A 91 13.82 -18.28 -2.02
N LEU A 92 13.07 -18.72 -3.03
CA LEU A 92 11.61 -18.60 -3.05
C LEU A 92 10.98 -19.39 -1.89
N LYS A 93 10.03 -18.77 -1.20
CA LYS A 93 9.27 -19.31 -0.07
C LYS A 93 7.78 -19.30 -0.38
N ALA A 94 6.98 -19.82 0.54
CA ALA A 94 5.53 -19.67 0.48
C ALA A 94 5.15 -18.19 0.56
N GLN A 95 4.08 -17.81 -0.15
CA GLN A 95 3.53 -16.46 -0.13
C GLN A 95 3.23 -15.98 1.29
N ASN A 96 3.31 -14.67 1.51
CA ASN A 96 3.02 -14.04 2.79
C ASN A 96 2.40 -12.65 2.60
N PHE A 97 2.43 -11.83 3.66
CA PHE A 97 2.01 -10.45 3.64
C PHE A 97 3.14 -9.58 4.16
N LYS A 98 3.36 -8.42 3.53
CA LYS A 98 4.27 -7.39 4.07
C LYS A 98 3.48 -6.31 4.79
N LEU A 99 4.10 -5.79 5.84
CA LEU A 99 3.53 -4.79 6.72
C LEU A 99 4.36 -3.52 6.60
N VAL A 100 3.74 -2.44 6.12
CA VAL A 100 4.41 -1.18 5.83
C VAL A 100 3.79 -0.07 6.66
N LYS A 101 4.60 0.79 7.27
CA LYS A 101 4.08 1.95 8.00
C LYS A 101 3.45 2.90 6.99
N TRP A 102 2.18 3.25 7.19
CA TRP A 102 1.46 4.12 6.26
C TRP A 102 2.18 5.47 6.04
N GLN A 103 2.73 6.05 7.10
CA GLN A 103 3.51 7.30 7.05
C GLN A 103 4.68 7.28 6.05
N ASP A 104 5.28 6.12 5.78
CA ASP A 104 6.44 6.03 4.90
C ASP A 104 5.97 6.05 3.43
N ILE A 105 4.84 5.41 3.12
CA ILE A 105 4.14 5.55 1.83
C ILE A 105 3.69 7.00 1.64
N ALA A 106 3.05 7.59 2.66
CA ALA A 106 2.51 8.95 2.58
C ALA A 106 3.59 10.00 2.23
N ARG A 107 4.80 9.84 2.78
CA ARG A 107 5.95 10.73 2.53
C ARG A 107 6.60 10.54 1.15
N ALA A 108 6.28 9.48 0.42
CA ALA A 108 6.80 9.24 -0.92
C ALA A 108 6.09 10.08 -2.01
N PHE A 109 5.01 10.77 -1.65
CA PHE A 109 4.23 11.61 -2.56
C PHE A 109 4.57 13.09 -2.38
N GLU A 110 4.37 13.88 -3.45
CA GLU A 110 4.51 15.34 -3.43
C GLU A 110 3.22 15.98 -3.98
N PRO A 111 2.44 16.70 -3.15
CA PRO A 111 2.60 16.82 -1.70
C PRO A 111 2.38 15.48 -0.99
N ALA A 112 2.93 15.34 0.21
CA ALA A 112 2.75 14.14 1.03
C ALA A 112 1.26 13.84 1.30
N LEU A 113 0.90 12.56 1.33
CA LEU A 113 -0.46 12.13 1.67
C LEU A 113 -0.77 12.37 3.15
N SER A 114 -2.05 12.44 3.49
CA SER A 114 -2.50 12.47 4.88
C SER A 114 -2.14 11.18 5.59
N VAL A 115 -1.64 11.32 6.83
CA VAL A 115 -1.40 10.20 7.75
C VAL A 115 -2.48 10.07 8.83
N GLU A 116 -3.44 11.00 8.82
CA GLU A 116 -4.60 11.01 9.72
C GLU A 116 -5.89 11.00 8.94
#